data_AF-A0A381UF43-F1
#
_entry.id   AF-A0A381UF43-F1
#
_cell.length_a   1.000
_cell.length_b   1.000
_cell.length_c   1.000
_cell.angle_alpha   90.00
_cell.angle_beta   90.00
_cell.angle_gamma   90.00
#
_symmetry.space_group_name_H-M   'P 1'
#
loop_
_entity.id
_entity.type
_entity.pdbx_description
1 polymer ?
#
loop_
_entity_poly.entity_id
_entity_poly.type
_entity_poly.pdbx_seq_one_letter_code
_entity_poly.pdbx_strand_id
1 'polypeptide(L)' 'MVLPLIDEDKPKCFVCHKMFEDMEKLKKHQEVDHKEFFQKFEKNDSEI' A
#
# COMPACT_ATOMS: atom_id res chain seq x y z
N MET A 1 -12.91 19.69 17.80
CA MET A 1 -11.71 19.32 17.03
C MET A 1 -12.21 18.65 15.77
N VAL A 2 -12.07 19.27 14.60
CA VAL A 2 -12.55 18.69 13.35
C VAL A 2 -11.50 17.69 12.88
N LEU A 3 -11.87 16.42 12.75
CA LEU A 3 -11.03 15.44 12.06
C LEU A 3 -10.98 15.91 10.60
N PRO A 4 -9.80 16.27 10.05
CA PRO A 4 -9.71 16.60 8.65
C PRO A 4 -10.20 15.37 7.88
N LEU A 5 -11.14 15.60 6.97
CA LEU A 5 -11.57 14.65 5.94
C LEU A 5 -10.32 14.35 5.12
N ILE A 6 -9.49 13.43 5.63
CA ILE A 6 -8.42 12.84 4.86
C ILE A 6 -9.17 12.18 3.70
N ASP A 7 -8.79 12.48 2.46
CA ASP A 7 -9.21 11.73 1.28
C ASP A 7 -8.96 10.22 1.52
N GLU A 8 -9.88 9.56 2.23
CA GLU A 8 -9.80 8.17 2.69
C GLU A 8 -9.95 7.18 1.54
N ASP A 9 -10.28 7.67 0.35
CA ASP A 9 -10.51 6.87 -0.84
C ASP A 9 -9.21 6.58 -1.64
N LYS A 10 -8.13 7.34 -1.39
CA LYS A 10 -6.89 7.20 -2.17
C LYS A 10 -5.93 6.19 -1.55
N PRO A 11 -5.57 5.12 -2.29
CA PRO A 11 -4.61 4.14 -1.83
C PRO A 11 -3.25 4.80 -1.59
N LYS A 12 -2.73 4.73 -0.36
CA LYS A 12 -1.40 5.23 -0.01
C LYS A 12 -0.46 4.09 0.34
N CYS A 13 0.80 4.23 -0.02
CA CYS A 13 1.82 3.28 0.38
C CYS A 13 2.18 3.46 1.84
N PHE A 14 2.01 2.42 2.65
CA PHE A 14 2.36 2.45 4.08
C PHE A 14 3.87 2.48 4.34
N VAL A 15 4.69 2.14 3.35
CA VAL A 15 6.15 2.09 3.51
C VAL A 15 6.78 3.47 3.27
N CYS A 16 6.36 4.19 2.24
CA CYS A 16 6.90 5.50 1.88
C CYS A 16 5.90 6.66 2.01
N HIS A 17 4.68 6.39 2.47
CA HIS A 17 3.56 7.34 2.58
C HIS A 17 3.17 8.04 1.28
N LYS A 18 3.57 7.49 0.13
CA LYS A 18 3.22 8.05 -1.18
C LYS A 18 1.76 7.75 -1.51
N MET A 19 1.04 8.77 -1.94
CA MET A 19 -0.38 8.68 -2.30
C MET A 19 -0.48 8.25 -3.77
N PHE A 20 -1.37 7.32 -4.06
CA PHE A 20 -1.65 6.85 -5.41
C PHE A 20 -3.12 7.07 -5.72
N GLU A 21 -3.41 7.29 -7.00
CA GLU A 21 -4.77 7.46 -7.49
C GLU A 21 -5.50 6.12 -7.61
N ASP A 22 -4.75 5.03 -7.79
CA ASP A 22 -5.27 3.70 -8.12
C ASP A 22 -4.58 2.62 -7.28
N MET A 23 -5.34 1.60 -6.87
CA MET A 23 -4.81 0.43 -6.19
C MET A 23 -3.76 -0.28 -7.05
N GLU A 24 -3.91 -0.29 -8.37
CA GLU A 24 -2.96 -0.92 -9.28
C GLU A 24 -1.62 -0.19 -9.31
N LYS A 25 -1.63 1.15 -9.32
CA LYS A 25 -0.41 1.97 -9.23
C LYS A 25 0.25 1.79 -7.86
N LEU A 26 -0.55 1.74 -6.79
CA LEU A 26 -0.04 1.45 -5.45
C LEU A 26 0.63 0.07 -5.39
N LYS A 27 -0.05 -0.96 -5.90
CA LYS A 27 0.43 -2.35 -5.88
C LYS A 27 1.71 -2.49 -6.70
N LYS A 28 1.76 -1.95 -7.92
CA LYS A 28 2.99 -1.92 -8.74
C LYS A 28 4.13 -1.18 -8.03
N HIS A 29 3.84 -0.05 -7.39
CA HIS A 29 4.86 0.65 -6.61
C HIS A 29 5.34 -0.18 -5.42
N GLN A 30 4.45 -0.82 -4.68
CA GLN A 30 4.78 -1.73 -3.59
C GLN A 30 5.60 -2.93 -4.07
N GLU A 31 5.32 -3.48 -5.26
CA GLU A 31 6.05 -4.62 -5.84
C GLU A 31 7.40 -4.25 -6.46
N VAL A 32 7.60 -2.99 -6.89
CA VAL A 32 8.85 -2.54 -7.55
C VAL A 32 9.78 -1.81 -6.56
N ASP A 33 9.22 -0.87 -5.79
CA ASP A 33 9.95 0.00 -4.85
C ASP A 33 10.07 -0.64 -3.46
N HIS A 34 9.06 -1.43 -3.07
CA HIS A 34 9.04 -2.15 -1.79
C HIS A 34 8.95 -3.66 -1.99
N LYS A 35 9.51 -4.14 -3.12
CA LYS A 35 9.54 -5.56 -3.50
C LYS A 35 10.00 -6.45 -2.35
N GLU A 36 11.05 -6.02 -1.65
CA GLU A 36 11.65 -6.75 -0.55
C GLU A 36 10.73 -6.89 0.67
N PHE A 37 9.79 -5.96 0.81
CA PHE A 37 8.77 -5.98 1.85
C PHE A 37 7.65 -6.95 1.44
N PHE A 38 7.11 -6.81 0.22
CA PHE A 38 5.98 -7.63 -0.27
C PHE A 38 6.34 -9.08 -0.61
N GLN A 39 7.56 -9.33 -1.10
CA GLN A 39 8.05 -10.68 -1.39
C GLN A 39 8.09 -11.57 -0.13
N LYS A 40 8.15 -10.98 1.07
CA LYS A 40 8.07 -11.70 2.34
C LYS A 40 6.63 -12.09 2.72
N PHE A 41 5.63 -11.34 2.26
CA PHE A 41 4.22 -11.59 2.54
C PHE A 41 3.60 -12.64 1.62
N GLU A 42 4.07 -12.79 0.37
CA GLU A 42 3.57 -13.84 -0.54
C GLU A 42 3.84 -15.27 -0.04
N LYS A 43 4.75 -15.46 0.92
CA LYS A 43 5.01 -16.77 1.55
C LYS A 43 4.15 -17.08 2.77
N ASN A 44 3.20 -16.22 3.16
CA ASN A 44 2.44 -16.40 4.41
C ASN A 44 0.91 -16.40 4.27
N ASP A 45 0.35 -16.25 3.06
CA ASP A 45 -1.11 -16.18 2.86
C ASP A 45 -1.74 -17.51 2.40
N SER A 46 -1.18 -18.65 2.82
CA SER A 46 -1.75 -19.97 2.51
C SER A 46 -1.98 -20.87 3.73
N GLU A 47 -1.91 -20.35 4.96
CA GLU A 47 -2.36 -21.08 6.14
C GLU A 47 -2.98 -20.10 7.13
N ILE A 48 -4.33 -19.94 7.11
CA ILE A 48 -5.31 -20.42 8.12
C ILE A 48 -6.71 -20.30 7.51
#